data_AF-A0A182MKQ7-F1
#
_entry.id   AF-A0A182MKQ7-F1
#
_cell.length_a   1.000
_cell.length_b   1.000
_cell.length_c   1.000
_cell.angle_alpha   90.00
_cell.angle_beta   90.00
_cell.angle_gamma   90.00
#
_symmetry.space_group_name_H-M   'P 1'
#
loop_
_entity.id
_entity.type
_entity.pdbx_description
1 polymer ?
#
loop_
_entity_poly.entity_id
_entity_poly.type
_entity_poly.pdbx_seq_one_letter_code
_entity_poly.pdbx_strand_id
1 'polypeptide(L)'
;MSGGYLCFVVSIFCIGVVTAIIGDVASHFGCTLGIKDSVTAIIFVALGTSIPDTFASKVAAIQDKYADASVGNVTGSNAVNVFLGIGVAWTIAACYHSFHGRKFEVEPGTLAFSVTLFCTEALVAIIVLMIRRNPKIGGELGGPKKAKIVTSIFFFSLWIVYLLISSLEAYGIIKGF
;
A
#
# COMPACT_ATOMS: atom_id res chain seq x y z
N MET A 1 3.90 20.13 32.71
CA MET A 1 3.20 19.09 31.93
C MET A 1 3.39 19.39 30.44
N SER A 2 4.37 18.79 29.78
CA SER A 2 4.73 19.10 28.37
C SER A 2 3.78 18.51 27.32
N GLY A 3 2.46 18.57 27.57
CA GLY A 3 1.40 18.39 26.56
C GLY A 3 1.56 17.22 25.58
N GLY A 4 2.04 16.05 26.03
CA GLY A 4 2.20 14.87 25.17
C GLY A 4 3.33 14.94 24.11
N TYR A 5 3.94 16.11 23.89
CA TYR A 5 4.97 16.31 22.85
C TYR A 5 6.18 15.40 23.00
N LEU A 6 6.63 15.17 24.24
CA LEU A 6 7.76 14.26 24.50
C LEU A 6 7.43 12.82 24.06
N CYS A 7 6.22 12.35 24.38
CA CYS A 7 5.76 11.02 23.97
C CYS A 7 5.65 10.92 22.43
N PHE A 8 5.14 11.97 21.79
CA PHE A 8 5.02 12.04 20.34
C PHE A 8 6.38 11.95 19.63
N VAL A 9 7.35 12.77 20.05
CA VAL A 9 8.69 12.79 19.43
C VAL A 9 9.42 11.46 19.66
N VAL A 10 9.36 10.90 20.88
CA VAL A 10 9.96 9.60 21.18
C VAL A 10 9.31 8.50 20.34
N SER A 11 7.98 8.52 20.19
CA SER A 11 7.27 7.53 19.37
C SER A 11 7.68 7.60 17.90
N ILE A 12 7.78 8.80 17.31
CA ILE A 12 8.24 8.97 15.93
C ILE A 12 9.66 8.42 15.76
N PHE A 13 10.57 8.74 16.68
CA PHE A 13 11.94 8.25 16.63
C PHE A 13 11.99 6.71 16.72
N CYS A 14 11.27 6.12 17.68
CA CYS A 14 11.18 4.67 17.83
C CYS A 14 10.59 3.99 16.59
N ILE A 15 9.52 4.55 16.01
CA ILE A 15 8.92 4.03 14.77
C ILE A 15 9.95 4.07 13.63
N GLY A 16 10.70 5.17 13.50
CA GLY A 16 11.75 5.29 12.49
C GLY A 16 12.83 4.22 12.63
N VAL A 17 13.34 4.01 13.85
CA VAL A 17 14.36 2.97 14.13
C VAL A 17 13.83 1.57 13.87
N VAL A 18 12.63 1.25 14.37
CA VAL A 18 12.00 -0.06 14.19
C VAL A 18 11.72 -0.34 12.71
N THR A 19 11.26 0.66 11.95
CA THR A 19 11.00 0.53 10.51
C THR A 19 12.28 0.24 9.74
N ALA A 20 13.39 0.91 10.05
CA ALA A 20 14.69 0.64 9.43
C ALA A 20 15.15 -0.79 9.70
N ILE A 21 15.08 -1.24 10.97
CA ILE A 21 15.46 -2.61 11.35
C ILE A 21 14.58 -3.66 10.65
N ILE A 22 13.27 -3.44 10.59
CA ILE A 22 12.33 -4.37 9.92
C ILE A 22 12.66 -4.46 8.42
N GLY A 23 13.00 -3.35 7.77
CA GLY A 23 13.40 -3.34 6.36
C GLY A 23 14.63 -4.22 6.10
N ASP A 24 15.68 -4.04 6.90
CA ASP A 24 16.93 -4.81 6.77
C ASP A 24 16.70 -6.30 7.08
N VAL A 25 15.96 -6.60 8.16
CA VAL A 25 15.63 -7.98 8.52
C VAL A 25 14.78 -8.65 7.44
N ALA A 26 13.83 -7.92 6.84
CA ALA A 26 13.00 -8.45 5.77
C ALA A 26 13.85 -8.81 4.53
N SER A 27 14.77 -7.95 4.10
CA SER A 27 15.66 -8.26 2.96
C SER A 27 16.58 -9.44 3.27
N HIS A 28 17.18 -9.51 4.46
CA HIS A 28 17.99 -10.66 4.86
C HIS A 28 17.18 -11.97 4.93
N PHE A 29 15.95 -11.90 5.42
CA PHE A 29 15.04 -13.04 5.44
C PHE A 29 14.63 -13.48 4.02
N GLY A 30 14.40 -12.52 3.12
CA GLY A 30 14.18 -12.80 1.70
C GLY A 30 15.37 -13.53 1.08
N CYS A 31 16.59 -13.04 1.33
CA CYS A 31 17.82 -13.67 0.87
C CYS A 31 17.99 -15.11 1.37
N THR A 32 17.70 -15.40 2.64
CA THR A 32 17.85 -16.76 3.18
C THR A 32 16.82 -17.75 2.64
N LEU A 33 15.62 -17.26 2.29
CA LEU A 33 14.58 -18.06 1.65
C LEU A 33 14.70 -18.14 0.12
N GLY A 34 15.65 -17.42 -0.50
CA GLY A 34 15.76 -17.32 -1.95
C GLY A 34 14.63 -16.50 -2.60
N ILE A 35 14.01 -15.59 -1.83
CA ILE A 35 12.95 -14.69 -2.30
C ILE A 35 13.57 -13.38 -2.77
N LYS A 36 13.20 -12.92 -3.97
CA LYS A 36 13.67 -11.63 -4.51
C LYS A 36 13.22 -10.48 -3.62
N ASP A 37 14.07 -9.47 -3.42
CA ASP A 37 13.77 -8.31 -2.56
C ASP A 37 12.47 -7.60 -2.97
N SER A 38 12.19 -7.48 -4.28
CA SER A 38 10.94 -6.89 -4.77
C SER A 38 9.70 -7.65 -4.32
N VAL A 39 9.75 -8.99 -4.33
CA VAL A 39 8.67 -9.87 -3.88
C VAL A 39 8.52 -9.79 -2.35
N THR A 40 9.64 -9.78 -1.63
CA THR A 40 9.66 -9.59 -0.17
C THR A 40 9.04 -8.25 0.23
N ALA A 41 9.34 -7.18 -0.50
CA ALA A 41 8.78 -5.84 -0.24
C ALA A 41 7.26 -5.80 -0.43
N ILE A 42 6.72 -6.33 -1.53
CA ILE A 42 5.27 -6.30 -1.81
C ILE A 42 4.46 -7.27 -0.92
N ILE A 43 5.06 -8.38 -0.47
CA ILE A 43 4.36 -9.40 0.34
C ILE A 43 4.49 -9.12 1.83
N PHE A 44 5.70 -8.87 2.35
CA PHE A 44 5.93 -8.79 3.79
C PHE A 44 5.92 -7.35 4.29
N VAL A 45 6.68 -6.46 3.65
CA VAL A 45 6.82 -5.07 4.11
C VAL A 45 5.52 -4.30 3.90
N ALA A 46 4.95 -4.34 2.69
CA ALA A 46 3.71 -3.63 2.37
C ALA A 46 2.49 -4.16 3.14
N LEU A 47 2.43 -5.48 3.37
CA LEU A 47 1.37 -6.08 4.20
C LEU A 47 1.51 -5.69 5.68
N GLY A 48 2.75 -5.64 6.19
CA GLY A 48 3.03 -5.25 7.57
C GLY A 48 2.56 -3.85 7.92
N THR A 49 2.66 -2.90 6.98
CA THR A 49 2.15 -1.53 7.16
C THR A 49 0.64 -1.42 6.92
N SER A 50 0.11 -2.15 5.94
CA SER A 50 -1.30 -2.05 5.53
C SER A 50 -2.29 -2.77 6.45
N ILE A 51 -1.85 -3.78 7.22
CA ILE A 51 -2.73 -4.51 8.16
C ILE A 51 -3.23 -3.59 9.28
N PRO A 52 -2.37 -2.85 10.02
CA PRO A 52 -2.81 -1.88 11.01
C PRO A 52 -3.79 -0.83 10.42
N ASP A 53 -3.48 -0.28 9.24
CA ASP A 53 -4.35 0.65 8.53
C ASP A 53 -5.72 0.03 8.22
N THR A 54 -5.73 -1.24 7.80
CA THR A 54 -6.97 -1.98 7.53
C THR A 54 -7.81 -2.15 8.80
N PHE A 55 -7.18 -2.45 9.93
CA PHE A 55 -7.90 -2.54 11.21
C PHE A 55 -8.46 -1.18 11.65
N ALA A 56 -7.68 -0.10 11.53
CA ALA A 56 -8.14 1.24 11.82
C ALA A 56 -9.33 1.64 10.93
N SER A 57 -9.22 1.41 9.61
CA SER A 57 -10.29 1.66 8.64
C SER A 57 -11.55 0.82 8.92
N LYS A 58 -11.39 -0.44 9.34
CA LYS A 58 -12.51 -1.31 9.73
C LYS A 58 -13.22 -0.77 10.96
N VAL A 59 -12.47 -0.37 12.00
CA VAL A 59 -13.05 0.21 13.23
C VAL A 59 -13.80 1.49 12.90
N ALA A 60 -13.21 2.38 12.09
CA ALA A 60 -13.85 3.60 11.62
C ALA A 60 -15.15 3.31 10.85
N ALA A 61 -15.16 2.31 9.97
CA ALA A 61 -16.35 1.92 9.20
C ALA A 61 -17.48 1.31 10.06
N ILE A 62 -17.15 0.69 11.20
CA ILE A 62 -18.16 0.13 12.12
C ILE A 62 -18.77 1.24 12.98
N GLN A 63 -17.97 2.23 13.36
CA GLN A 63 -18.37 3.32 14.25
C GLN A 63 -19.06 4.47 13.53
N ASP A 64 -18.75 4.67 12.25
CA ASP A 64 -19.35 5.71 11.42
C ASP A 64 -20.48 5.13 10.55
N LYS A 65 -21.65 5.77 10.60
CA LYS A 65 -22.84 5.36 9.83
C LYS A 65 -22.60 5.43 8.31
N TYR A 66 -21.81 6.40 7.86
CA TYR A 66 -21.54 6.62 6.43
C TYR A 66 -20.16 6.11 6.00
N ALA A 67 -19.35 5.63 6.96
CA ALA A 67 -17.99 5.15 6.75
C ALA A 67 -17.05 6.17 6.07
N ASP A 68 -17.37 7.45 6.12
CA ASP A 68 -16.56 8.53 5.56
C ASP A 68 -15.17 8.57 6.22
N ALA A 69 -15.13 8.34 7.54
CA ALA A 69 -13.88 8.24 8.29
C ALA A 69 -12.97 7.09 7.79
N SER A 70 -13.58 5.97 7.37
CA SER A 70 -12.85 4.83 6.81
C SER A 70 -12.23 5.18 5.46
N VAL A 71 -12.99 5.84 4.59
CA VAL A 71 -12.52 6.30 3.27
C VAL A 71 -11.40 7.31 3.41
N GLY A 72 -11.55 8.25 4.35
CA GLY A 72 -10.51 9.22 4.70
C GLY A 72 -9.22 8.56 5.17
N ASN A 73 -9.31 7.54 6.05
CA ASN A 73 -8.14 6.81 6.53
C ASN A 73 -7.42 6.06 5.40
N VAL A 74 -8.14 5.27 4.61
CA VAL A 74 -7.52 4.51 3.49
C VAL A 74 -6.88 5.44 2.46
N THR A 75 -7.57 6.53 2.09
CA THR A 75 -7.07 7.47 1.08
C THR A 75 -5.89 8.27 1.63
N GLY A 76 -5.97 8.72 2.88
CA GLY A 76 -4.94 9.48 3.57
C GLY A 76 -3.65 8.68 3.76
N SER A 77 -3.72 7.45 4.29
CA SER A 77 -2.54 6.60 4.49
C SER A 77 -1.81 6.31 3.17
N ASN A 78 -2.55 6.02 2.09
CA ASN A 78 -1.94 5.80 0.77
C ASN A 78 -1.33 7.08 0.18
N ALA A 79 -1.98 8.23 0.34
CA ALA A 79 -1.43 9.50 -0.11
C ALA A 79 -0.12 9.84 0.63
N VAL A 80 -0.07 9.63 1.94
CA VAL A 80 1.15 9.81 2.74
C VAL A 80 2.26 8.85 2.26
N ASN A 81 1.96 7.58 2.02
CA ASN A 81 2.97 6.61 1.56
C ASN A 81 3.59 7.02 0.20
N VAL A 82 2.77 7.45 -0.76
CA VAL A 82 3.26 7.81 -2.09
C VAL A 82 3.92 9.19 -2.08
N PHE A 83 3.24 10.23 -1.57
CA PHE A 83 3.74 11.59 -1.67
C PHE A 83 4.82 11.90 -0.63
N LEU A 84 4.62 11.48 0.62
CA LEU A 84 5.59 11.74 1.68
C LEU A 84 6.65 10.64 1.77
N GLY A 85 6.25 9.37 1.71
CA GLY A 85 7.20 8.26 1.77
C GLY A 85 8.16 8.25 0.58
N ILE A 86 7.64 8.06 -0.63
CA ILE A 86 8.46 7.98 -1.85
C ILE A 86 8.90 9.38 -2.32
N GLY A 87 7.96 10.33 -2.38
CA GLY A 87 8.22 11.66 -2.95
C GLY A 87 9.29 12.47 -2.21
N VAL A 88 9.27 12.47 -0.87
CA VAL A 88 10.29 13.19 -0.09
C VAL A 88 11.65 12.50 -0.19
N ALA A 89 11.69 11.17 -0.07
CA ALA A 89 12.94 10.41 -0.20
C ALA A 89 13.62 10.64 -1.56
N TRP A 90 12.84 10.61 -2.65
CA TRP A 90 13.34 10.91 -3.99
C TRP A 90 13.84 12.35 -4.09
N THR A 91 13.08 13.32 -3.60
CA THR A 91 13.46 14.74 -3.65
C THR A 91 14.77 15.00 -2.93
N ILE A 92 14.96 14.41 -1.74
CA ILE A 92 16.21 14.51 -0.99
C ILE A 92 17.38 13.91 -1.78
N ALA A 93 17.20 12.72 -2.36
CA ALA A 93 18.23 12.04 -3.14
C ALA A 93 18.62 12.82 -4.41
N ALA A 94 17.62 13.39 -5.10
CA ALA A 94 17.83 14.21 -6.29
C ALA A 94 18.57 15.52 -5.97
N CYS A 95 18.16 16.22 -4.90
CA CYS A 95 18.85 17.41 -4.42
C CYS A 95 20.32 17.08 -4.07
N TYR A 96 20.56 16.01 -3.29
CA TYR A 96 21.91 15.59 -2.91
C TYR A 96 22.81 15.34 -4.13
N HIS A 97 22.32 14.62 -5.15
CA HIS A 97 23.07 14.38 -6.38
C HIS A 97 23.34 15.67 -7.16
N SER A 98 22.33 16.54 -7.27
CA SER A 98 22.46 17.85 -7.92
C SER A 98 23.54 18.72 -7.28
N PHE A 99 23.58 18.78 -5.94
CA PHE A 99 24.62 19.51 -5.20
C PHE A 99 26.04 18.98 -5.44
N HIS A 100 26.18 17.69 -5.77
CA HIS A 100 27.48 17.06 -6.08
C HIS A 100 27.76 16.97 -7.59
N GLY A 101 26.99 17.67 -8.43
CA GLY A 101 27.16 17.65 -9.88
C GLY A 101 26.92 16.28 -10.53
N ARG A 102 26.24 15.36 -9.85
CA ARG A 102 25.90 14.02 -10.34
C ARG A 102 24.45 13.98 -10.82
N LYS A 103 24.17 13.16 -11.83
CA LYS A 103 22.78 12.85 -12.22
C LYS A 103 22.23 11.76 -11.30
N PHE A 104 20.99 11.92 -10.86
CA PHE A 104 20.27 10.90 -10.12
C PHE A 104 19.49 10.02 -11.10
N GLU A 105 20.02 8.85 -11.40
CA GLU A 105 19.39 7.85 -12.28
C GLU A 105 18.94 6.67 -11.43
N VAL A 106 17.68 6.27 -11.59
CA VAL A 106 17.06 5.15 -10.86
C VAL A 106 16.50 4.18 -11.88
N GLU A 107 16.96 2.93 -11.83
CA GLU A 107 16.42 1.88 -12.68
C GLU A 107 15.01 1.49 -12.21
N PRO A 108 14.00 1.50 -13.09
CA PRO A 108 12.62 1.22 -12.69
C PRO A 108 12.36 -0.27 -12.36
N GLY A 109 13.20 -1.19 -12.84
CA GLY A 109 13.04 -2.63 -12.58
C GLY A 109 11.60 -3.13 -12.86
N THR A 110 11.03 -3.87 -11.90
CA THR A 110 9.67 -4.44 -11.97
C THR A 110 8.57 -3.44 -11.60
N LEU A 111 8.94 -2.19 -11.25
CA LEU A 111 8.01 -1.19 -10.72
C LEU A 111 6.98 -0.78 -11.77
N ALA A 112 7.41 -0.55 -13.02
CA ALA A 112 6.53 -0.11 -14.09
C ALA A 112 5.39 -1.13 -14.32
N PHE A 113 5.75 -2.41 -14.43
CA PHE A 113 4.79 -3.50 -14.57
C PHE A 113 3.80 -3.56 -13.38
N SER A 114 4.34 -3.53 -12.15
CA SER A 114 3.55 -3.65 -10.93
C SER A 114 2.57 -2.47 -10.77
N VAL A 115 3.01 -1.25 -11.08
CA VAL A 115 2.17 -0.05 -11.02
C VAL A 115 1.06 -0.10 -12.08
N THR A 116 1.35 -0.51 -13.30
CA THR A 116 0.31 -0.64 -14.33
C THR A 116 -0.72 -1.70 -13.98
N LEU A 117 -0.29 -2.84 -13.44
CA LEU A 117 -1.18 -3.89 -12.96
C LEU A 117 -2.09 -3.35 -11.86
N PHE A 118 -1.50 -2.68 -10.85
CA PHE A 118 -2.24 -2.03 -9.77
C PHE A 118 -3.26 -1.01 -10.30
N CYS A 119 -2.88 -0.13 -11.23
CA CYS A 119 -3.79 0.86 -11.82
C CYS A 119 -4.96 0.19 -12.56
N THR A 120 -4.69 -0.91 -13.26
CA THR A 120 -5.73 -1.66 -13.98
C THR A 120 -6.72 -2.31 -13.02
N GLU A 121 -6.23 -2.96 -11.97
CA GLU A 121 -7.08 -3.55 -10.93
C GLU A 121 -7.84 -2.49 -10.12
N ALA A 122 -7.21 -1.34 -9.84
CA ALA A 122 -7.84 -0.21 -9.18
C ALA A 122 -9.00 0.35 -10.02
N LEU A 123 -8.83 0.47 -11.34
CA LEU A 123 -9.91 0.86 -12.25
C LEU A 123 -11.08 -0.13 -12.17
N VAL A 124 -10.80 -1.43 -12.22
CA VAL A 124 -11.81 -2.49 -12.08
C VAL A 124 -12.52 -2.36 -10.72
N ALA A 125 -11.77 -2.15 -9.64
CA ALA A 125 -12.32 -1.98 -8.31
C ALA A 125 -13.25 -0.76 -8.22
N ILE A 126 -12.84 0.37 -8.78
CA ILE A 126 -13.64 1.61 -8.86
C ILE A 126 -14.92 1.36 -9.66
N ILE A 127 -14.85 0.70 -10.82
CA ILE A 127 -16.02 0.36 -11.63
C ILE A 127 -17.00 -0.50 -10.83
N VAL A 128 -16.52 -1.52 -10.13
CA VAL A 128 -17.36 -2.36 -9.27
C VAL A 128 -17.98 -1.55 -8.14
N LEU A 129 -17.23 -0.67 -7.48
CA LEU A 129 -17.76 0.23 -6.46
C LEU A 129 -18.84 1.17 -7.02
N MET A 130 -18.64 1.74 -8.21
CA MET A 130 -19.62 2.59 -8.89
C MET A 130 -20.89 1.82 -9.25
N ILE A 131 -20.76 0.58 -9.72
CA ILE A 131 -21.90 -0.31 -9.95
C ILE A 131 -22.64 -0.58 -8.64
N ARG A 132 -21.92 -0.88 -7.55
CA ARG A 132 -22.51 -1.10 -6.22
C ARG A 132 -23.23 0.12 -5.66
N ARG A 133 -22.81 1.34 -6.02
CA ARG A 133 -23.49 2.58 -5.64
C ARG A 133 -24.80 2.79 -6.39
N ASN A 134 -25.09 2.01 -7.44
CA ASN A 134 -26.35 2.10 -8.15
C ASN A 134 -27.53 1.72 -7.21
N PRO A 135 -28.56 2.57 -7.08
CA PRO A 135 -29.69 2.34 -6.19
C PRO A 135 -30.41 1.00 -6.44
N LYS A 136 -30.36 0.45 -7.67
CA LYS A 136 -30.94 -0.87 -8.01
C LYS A 136 -30.31 -2.04 -7.24
N ILE A 137 -29.08 -1.91 -6.76
CA ILE A 137 -28.34 -2.95 -6.01
C ILE A 137 -28.50 -2.77 -4.49
N GLY A 138 -29.18 -1.70 -4.05
CA GLY A 138 -29.37 -1.33 -2.64
C GLY A 138 -28.25 -0.41 -2.15
N GLY A 139 -28.13 0.74 -2.84
CA GLY A 139 -27.03 1.70 -2.76
C GLY A 139 -26.54 2.08 -1.35
N GLU A 140 -25.28 2.50 -1.33
CA GLU A 140 -24.41 2.88 -0.20
C GLU A 140 -23.68 1.74 0.53
N LEU A 141 -22.46 2.06 1.00
CA LEU A 141 -21.52 1.15 1.65
C LEU A 141 -22.22 0.41 2.81
N GLY A 142 -22.40 -0.91 2.65
CA GLY A 142 -23.09 -1.72 3.65
C GLY A 142 -24.43 -2.32 3.19
N GLY A 143 -24.79 -2.17 1.91
CA GLY A 143 -25.93 -2.85 1.26
C GLY A 143 -26.02 -4.39 1.46
N PRO A 144 -26.89 -5.10 0.73
CA PRO A 144 -27.30 -6.47 1.05
C PRO A 144 -26.14 -7.42 1.40
N LYS A 145 -26.28 -8.19 2.50
CA LYS A 145 -25.20 -9.06 3.04
C LYS A 145 -24.55 -9.94 1.97
N LYS A 146 -25.35 -10.53 1.08
CA LYS A 146 -24.86 -11.36 -0.04
C LYS A 146 -23.98 -10.57 -1.00
N ALA A 147 -24.46 -9.42 -1.48
CA ALA A 147 -23.73 -8.56 -2.42
C ALA A 147 -22.43 -8.02 -1.81
N LYS A 148 -22.47 -7.61 -0.53
CA LYS A 148 -21.28 -7.23 0.24
C LYS A 148 -20.23 -8.34 0.22
N ILE A 149 -20.59 -9.55 0.64
CA ILE A 149 -19.65 -10.68 0.73
C ILE A 149 -19.05 -11.01 -0.62
N VAL A 150 -19.87 -11.12 -1.68
CA VAL A 150 -19.39 -11.40 -3.04
C VAL A 150 -18.37 -10.35 -3.49
N THR A 151 -18.66 -9.07 -3.31
CA THR A 151 -17.75 -8.00 -3.74
C THR A 151 -16.49 -7.93 -2.88
N SER A 152 -16.56 -8.24 -1.58
CA SER A 152 -15.37 -8.34 -0.71
C SER A 152 -14.47 -9.51 -1.12
N ILE A 153 -15.04 -10.68 -1.46
CA ILE A 153 -14.27 -11.82 -1.98
C ILE A 153 -13.61 -11.45 -3.30
N PHE A 154 -14.33 -10.76 -4.19
CA PHE A 154 -13.79 -10.30 -5.46
C PHE A 154 -12.60 -9.33 -5.27
N PHE A 155 -12.71 -8.32 -4.40
CA PHE A 155 -11.58 -7.41 -4.12
C PHE A 155 -10.38 -8.12 -3.49
N PHE A 156 -10.63 -9.07 -2.58
CA PHE A 156 -9.56 -9.88 -2.03
C PHE A 156 -8.88 -10.74 -3.13
N SER A 157 -9.65 -11.26 -4.09
CA SER A 157 -9.09 -11.99 -5.22
C SER A 157 -8.25 -11.12 -6.14
N LEU A 158 -8.64 -9.86 -6.38
CA LEU A 158 -7.80 -8.90 -7.13
C LEU A 158 -6.45 -8.72 -6.43
N TRP A 159 -6.45 -8.49 -5.12
CA TRP A 159 -5.21 -8.37 -4.36
C TRP A 159 -4.30 -9.61 -4.47
N ILE A 160 -4.87 -10.82 -4.43
CA ILE A 160 -4.10 -12.06 -4.65
C ILE A 160 -3.56 -12.13 -6.08
N VAL A 161 -4.35 -11.74 -7.09
CA VAL A 161 -3.90 -11.67 -8.49
C VAL A 161 -2.74 -10.70 -8.63
N TYR A 162 -2.82 -9.51 -8.05
CA TYR A 162 -1.72 -8.55 -8.02
C TYR A 162 -0.43 -9.15 -7.47
N LEU A 163 -0.51 -9.80 -6.30
CA LEU A 163 0.66 -10.42 -5.68
C LEU A 163 1.25 -11.54 -6.53
N LEU A 164 0.41 -12.42 -7.08
CA LEU A 164 0.85 -13.54 -7.90
C LEU A 164 1.49 -13.06 -9.19
N ILE A 165 0.81 -12.21 -9.96
CA ILE A 165 1.29 -11.76 -11.27
C ILE A 165 2.56 -10.90 -11.12
N SER A 166 2.61 -10.01 -10.12
CA SER A 166 3.82 -9.22 -9.83
C SER A 166 4.99 -10.10 -9.41
N SER A 167 4.74 -11.17 -8.64
CA SER A 167 5.78 -12.12 -8.26
C SER A 167 6.27 -12.94 -9.47
N LEU A 168 5.37 -13.42 -10.32
CA LEU A 168 5.73 -14.19 -11.51
C LEU A 168 6.57 -13.38 -12.49
N GLU A 169 6.26 -12.10 -12.67
CA GLU A 169 7.08 -11.18 -13.45
C GLU A 169 8.44 -10.93 -12.77
N ALA A 170 8.45 -10.71 -11.45
CA ALA A 170 9.69 -10.52 -10.72
C ALA A 170 10.62 -11.73 -10.86
N TYR A 171 10.11 -12.97 -10.92
CA TYR A 171 10.88 -14.19 -11.17
C TYR A 171 11.23 -14.44 -12.64
N GLY A 172 10.76 -13.61 -13.57
CA GLY A 172 11.01 -13.75 -15.01
C GLY A 172 10.20 -14.87 -15.68
N ILE A 173 9.17 -15.39 -15.02
CA ILE A 173 8.26 -16.40 -15.58
C ILE A 173 7.33 -15.77 -16.61
N ILE A 174 6.88 -14.54 -16.33
CA ILE A 174 6.11 -13.71 -17.24
C ILE A 174 7.00 -12.56 -17.68
N LYS A 175 6.96 -12.21 -18.97
CA LYS A 175 7.63 -11.00 -19.45
C LYS A 175 6.79 -9.78 -19.09
N GLY A 176 7.38 -8.87 -18.33
CA GLY A 176 6.93 -7.48 -18.28
C GLY A 176 7.04 -6.83 -19.66
N PHE A 177 6.34 -5.71 -19.84
CA PHE A 177 6.38 -4.89 -21.05
C PHE A 177 7.32 -3.69 -20.87
#